data_AF-A0A133U5W5-F1
#
_entry.id   AF-A0A133U5W5-F1
#
_cell.length_a   1.000
_cell.length_b   1.000
_cell.length_c   1.000
_cell.angle_alpha   90.00
_cell.angle_beta   90.00
_cell.angle_gamma   90.00
#
_symmetry.space_group_name_H-M   'P 1'
#
loop_
_entity.id
_entity.type
_entity.pdbx_description
1 polymer ?
#
loop_
_entity_poly.entity_id
_entity_poly.type
_entity_poly.pdbx_seq_one_letter_code
_entity_poly.pdbx_strand_id
1 'polypeptide(L)'
;ERGGGLLVTGQTGFFNQNGGLQEVSRLNDIVGFDKTEEVRIPESFDSYMKIKSDHPVTKGIPKGEMIPSYGVYQSVQPKDDANTLARLVKESPAHYAPLGKETEIPALLSHDLLAGGGRVVYIPTSFGEQYLQFGVEDHKNIIANSVRWIGGKSPVRVENCPETMELTTYRQGKDKIIVHLVKSIRNEKIRPIPKTPRVSNITLKVDKGKVDQEEGKIIFPTTRDLSKDTEGNYLVFDLPKVKEHTIISIGGG
;
A
#
# COMPACT_ATOMS: atom_id res chain seq x y z
N GLU A 1 -6.17 -6.88 17.83
CA GLU A 1 -7.12 -7.03 18.96
C GLU A 1 -8.56 -6.64 18.65
N ARG A 2 -8.88 -5.47 18.07
CA ARG A 2 -10.27 -5.09 17.70
C ARG A 2 -10.55 -5.05 16.18
N GLY A 3 -9.90 -5.90 15.39
CA GLY A 3 -10.10 -5.98 13.94
C GLY A 3 -9.42 -4.89 13.10
N GLY A 4 -8.55 -4.07 13.69
CA GLY A 4 -7.77 -3.07 12.97
C GLY A 4 -6.64 -3.67 12.13
N GLY A 5 -6.20 -2.88 11.14
CA GLY A 5 -5.05 -3.18 10.29
C GLY A 5 -3.82 -2.36 10.67
N LEU A 6 -2.62 -2.96 10.61
CA LEU A 6 -1.36 -2.27 10.88
C LEU A 6 -0.31 -2.60 9.81
N LEU A 7 0.36 -1.58 9.29
CA LEU A 7 1.58 -1.71 8.48
C LEU A 7 2.74 -1.19 9.32
N VAL A 8 3.73 -2.04 9.56
CA VAL A 8 4.92 -1.74 10.35
C VAL A 8 6.14 -1.81 9.44
N THR A 9 7.01 -0.80 9.50
CA THR A 9 8.22 -0.75 8.67
C THR A 9 9.48 -0.56 9.51
N GLY A 10 10.60 -1.14 9.07
CA GLY A 10 11.92 -0.98 9.65
C GLY A 10 11.95 -1.33 11.15
N GLN A 11 12.47 -0.40 11.95
CA GLN A 11 12.67 -0.57 13.38
C GLN A 11 11.53 -0.01 14.25
N THR A 12 10.33 0.15 13.66
CA THR A 12 9.15 0.63 14.41
C THR A 12 8.82 -0.31 15.57
N GLY A 13 8.82 0.23 16.79
CA GLY A 13 8.53 -0.52 18.01
C GLY A 13 9.75 -1.06 18.77
N PHE A 14 10.97 -0.91 18.26
CA PHE A 14 12.18 -1.45 18.89
C PHE A 14 12.96 -0.46 19.77
N PHE A 15 12.61 0.82 19.79
CA PHE A 15 13.28 1.80 20.65
C PHE A 15 12.38 2.23 21.81
N ASN A 16 12.98 2.34 23.00
CA ASN A 16 12.32 2.93 24.16
C ASN A 16 12.37 4.48 24.10
N GLN A 17 11.72 5.15 25.06
CA GLN A 17 11.64 6.61 25.11
C GLN A 17 13.00 7.33 25.28
N ASN A 18 14.05 6.60 25.67
CA ASN A 18 15.40 7.12 25.84
C ASN A 18 16.30 6.81 24.63
N GLY A 19 15.76 6.22 23.55
CA GLY A 19 16.53 5.83 22.37
C GLY A 19 17.29 4.50 22.51
N GLY A 20 17.03 3.72 23.56
CA GLY A 20 17.64 2.41 23.74
C GLY A 20 16.95 1.33 22.88
N LEU A 21 17.73 0.62 22.06
CA LEU A 21 17.27 -0.55 21.31
C LEU A 21 16.81 -1.67 22.25
N GLN A 22 15.73 -2.34 21.91
CA GLN A 22 15.13 -3.44 22.68
C GLN A 22 15.18 -4.73 21.86
N GLU A 23 15.46 -5.86 22.52
CA GLU A 23 15.47 -7.19 21.88
C GLU A 23 14.08 -7.67 21.44
N VAL A 24 13.05 -7.15 22.12
CA VAL A 24 11.65 -7.49 21.87
C VAL A 24 10.92 -6.20 21.47
N SER A 25 10.21 -6.25 20.35
CA SER A 25 9.39 -5.13 19.91
C SER A 25 8.30 -4.83 20.93
N ARG A 26 8.00 -3.57 21.18
CA ARG A 26 6.81 -3.17 21.96
C ARG A 26 5.50 -3.55 21.28
N LEU A 27 5.56 -4.01 20.03
CA LEU A 27 4.43 -4.50 19.26
C LEU A 27 4.45 -6.05 19.14
N ASN A 28 5.30 -6.75 19.91
CA ASN A 28 5.54 -8.19 19.80
C ASN A 28 4.25 -9.01 19.78
N ASP A 29 3.25 -8.62 20.57
CA ASP A 29 1.98 -9.35 20.69
C ASP A 29 1.15 -9.34 19.40
N ILE A 30 1.36 -8.35 18.52
CA ILE A 30 0.60 -8.18 17.28
C ILE A 30 1.43 -8.40 16.02
N VAL A 31 2.74 -8.17 16.06
CA VAL A 31 3.62 -8.44 14.93
C VAL A 31 3.87 -9.94 14.79
N GLY A 32 4.10 -10.39 13.56
CA GLY A 32 4.29 -11.80 13.21
C GLY A 32 5.70 -12.33 13.48
N PHE A 33 6.39 -11.82 14.50
CA PHE A 33 7.76 -12.21 14.86
C PHE A 33 7.94 -12.08 16.38
N ASP A 34 8.90 -12.82 16.95
CA ASP A 34 9.10 -12.91 18.42
C ASP A 34 10.30 -12.12 18.95
N LYS A 35 11.36 -12.00 18.14
CA LYS A 35 12.64 -11.45 18.58
C LYS A 35 13.34 -10.69 17.46
N THR A 36 14.12 -9.69 17.84
CA THR A 36 15.15 -9.15 16.96
C THR A 36 16.35 -10.08 16.92
N GLU A 37 16.89 -10.25 15.74
CA GLU A 37 18.28 -10.64 15.56
C GLU A 37 19.14 -9.40 15.28
N GLU A 38 20.43 -9.60 15.04
CA GLU A 38 21.35 -8.51 14.71
C GLU A 38 20.87 -7.73 13.49
N VAL A 39 20.93 -6.40 13.59
CA VAL A 39 20.61 -5.50 12.49
C VAL A 39 21.54 -5.82 11.33
N ARG A 40 20.97 -6.22 10.21
CA ARG A 40 21.73 -6.51 9.01
C ARG A 40 22.00 -5.22 8.25
N ILE A 41 23.28 -4.91 8.09
CA ILE A 41 23.76 -3.86 7.20
C ILE A 41 24.16 -4.56 5.89
N PRO A 42 23.65 -4.13 4.72
CA PRO A 42 24.10 -4.68 3.44
C PRO A 42 25.61 -4.53 3.27
N GLU A 43 26.27 -5.59 2.82
CA GLU A 43 27.71 -5.65 2.63
C GLU A 43 28.14 -5.24 1.20
N SER A 44 27.18 -5.17 0.26
CA SER A 44 27.43 -4.93 -1.16
C SER A 44 26.36 -4.06 -1.84
N PHE A 45 26.59 -3.78 -3.13
CA PHE A 45 25.71 -2.99 -3.99
C PHE A 45 24.52 -3.76 -4.57
N ASP A 46 24.54 -5.09 -4.56
CA ASP A 46 23.54 -5.93 -5.24
C ASP A 46 22.75 -6.75 -4.20
N SER A 47 21.77 -6.09 -3.58
CA SER A 47 20.88 -6.69 -2.57
C SER A 47 19.46 -6.82 -3.09
N TYR A 48 18.88 -8.00 -2.89
CA TYR A 48 17.55 -8.36 -3.40
C TYR A 48 16.78 -9.15 -2.36
N MET A 49 15.46 -9.05 -2.45
CA MET A 49 14.56 -10.02 -1.84
C MET A 49 13.84 -10.84 -2.91
N LYS A 50 13.37 -12.03 -2.54
CA LYS A 50 12.66 -12.93 -3.43
C LYS A 50 11.27 -13.24 -2.91
N ILE A 51 10.25 -13.09 -3.75
CA ILE A 51 8.86 -13.42 -3.40
C ILE A 51 8.69 -14.92 -3.24
N LYS A 52 8.07 -15.33 -2.14
CA LYS A 52 7.90 -16.74 -1.74
C LYS A 52 6.49 -17.27 -1.90
N SER A 53 5.49 -16.40 -1.80
CA SER A 53 4.08 -16.80 -1.82
C SER A 53 3.20 -15.79 -2.55
N ASP A 54 2.15 -16.33 -3.16
CA ASP A 54 1.04 -15.54 -3.66
C ASP A 54 0.19 -15.11 -2.47
N HIS A 55 0.03 -13.81 -2.30
CA HIS A 55 -0.72 -13.22 -1.20
C HIS A 55 -1.32 -11.88 -1.67
N PRO A 56 -2.44 -11.40 -1.10
CA PRO A 56 -2.97 -10.08 -1.45
C PRO A 56 -1.94 -8.94 -1.36
N VAL A 57 -0.97 -9.04 -0.45
CA VAL A 57 0.15 -8.10 -0.29
C VAL A 57 1.13 -8.15 -1.49
N THR A 58 1.38 -9.32 -2.07
CA THR A 58 2.28 -9.53 -3.22
C THR A 58 1.53 -9.50 -4.56
N LYS A 59 0.25 -9.11 -4.58
CA LYS A 59 -0.57 -9.08 -5.80
C LYS A 59 0.09 -8.29 -6.93
N GLY A 60 0.24 -8.93 -8.08
CA GLY A 60 0.87 -8.35 -9.28
C GLY A 60 2.37 -8.62 -9.38
N ILE A 61 2.95 -9.30 -8.39
CA ILE A 61 4.37 -9.67 -8.34
C ILE A 61 4.44 -11.20 -8.28
N PRO A 62 4.99 -11.87 -9.32
CA PRO A 62 5.03 -13.32 -9.37
C PRO A 62 5.85 -13.94 -8.24
N LYS A 63 5.44 -15.13 -7.78
CA LYS A 63 6.29 -15.96 -6.93
C LYS A 63 7.63 -16.26 -7.62
N GLY A 64 8.72 -16.06 -6.89
CA GLY A 64 10.09 -16.22 -7.38
C GLY A 64 10.71 -14.96 -7.96
N GLU A 65 9.95 -13.89 -8.16
CA GLU A 65 10.45 -12.59 -8.61
C GLU A 65 11.46 -12.02 -7.62
N MET A 66 12.52 -11.39 -8.14
CA MET A 66 13.54 -10.72 -7.33
C MET A 66 13.31 -9.20 -7.36
N ILE A 67 13.17 -8.60 -6.19
CA ILE A 67 12.97 -7.16 -6.04
C ILE A 67 14.24 -6.56 -5.42
N PRO A 68 14.82 -5.50 -6.00
CA PRO A 68 15.94 -4.79 -5.39
C PRO A 68 15.57 -4.35 -3.99
N SER A 69 16.40 -4.67 -3.00
CA SER A 69 16.05 -4.44 -1.61
C SER A 69 17.27 -4.01 -0.82
N TYR A 70 17.44 -2.70 -0.75
CA TYR A 70 18.62 -2.05 -0.19
C TYR A 70 18.38 -1.63 1.25
N GLY A 71 19.44 -1.13 1.90
CA GLY A 71 19.33 -0.49 3.21
C GLY A 71 19.32 -1.45 4.38
N VAL A 72 19.21 -0.87 5.57
CA VAL A 72 19.31 -1.59 6.83
C VAL A 72 18.09 -2.48 7.03
N TYR A 73 18.34 -3.72 7.42
CA TYR A 73 17.32 -4.71 7.73
C TYR A 73 17.30 -5.01 9.22
N GLN A 74 16.13 -4.84 9.82
CA GLN A 74 15.89 -5.37 11.15
C GLN A 74 15.62 -6.87 11.03
N SER A 75 16.64 -7.69 11.25
CA SER A 75 16.48 -9.14 11.26
C SER A 75 15.53 -9.54 12.39
N VAL A 76 14.61 -10.46 12.10
CA VAL A 76 13.60 -10.94 13.04
C VAL A 76 13.35 -12.43 12.85
N GLN A 77 12.94 -13.10 13.91
CA GLN A 77 12.48 -14.49 13.86
C GLN A 77 10.94 -14.53 13.71
N PRO A 78 10.39 -15.00 12.57
CA PRO A 78 8.95 -15.10 12.38
C PRO A 78 8.31 -16.05 13.40
N LYS A 79 7.07 -15.75 13.78
CA LYS A 79 6.21 -16.70 14.51
C LYS A 79 5.74 -17.81 13.58
N ASP A 80 5.40 -18.96 14.16
CA ASP A 80 4.90 -20.12 13.41
C ASP A 80 3.59 -19.84 12.65
N ASP A 81 2.77 -18.92 13.14
CA ASP A 81 1.50 -18.50 12.54
C ASP A 81 1.62 -17.27 11.62
N ALA A 82 2.84 -16.76 11.42
CA ALA A 82 3.11 -15.69 10.47
C ALA A 82 3.48 -16.23 9.08
N ASN A 83 3.04 -15.52 8.04
CA ASN A 83 3.38 -15.83 6.66
C ASN A 83 4.62 -15.05 6.22
N THR A 84 5.69 -15.77 5.88
CA THR A 84 6.87 -15.16 5.24
C THR A 84 6.64 -15.03 3.73
N LEU A 85 6.34 -13.81 3.28
CA LEU A 85 5.98 -13.51 1.89
C LEU A 85 7.20 -13.26 1.00
N ALA A 86 8.30 -12.79 1.58
CA ALA A 86 9.57 -12.61 0.88
C ALA A 86 10.75 -12.89 1.82
N ARG A 87 11.88 -13.30 1.23
CA ARG A 87 13.15 -13.54 1.94
C ARG A 87 14.31 -12.86 1.24
N LEU A 88 15.33 -12.48 1.98
CA LEU A 88 16.54 -11.93 1.40
C LEU A 88 17.29 -12.97 0.58
N VAL A 89 17.88 -12.53 -0.52
CA VAL A 89 18.86 -13.30 -1.29
C VAL A 89 20.24 -12.90 -0.80
N LYS A 90 21.14 -13.87 -0.62
CA LYS A 90 22.52 -13.57 -0.26
C LYS A 90 23.12 -12.67 -1.34
N GLU A 91 23.61 -11.53 -0.87
CA GLU A 91 24.25 -10.50 -1.68
C GLU A 91 25.41 -11.05 -2.51
N SER A 92 25.65 -10.38 -3.63
CA SER A 92 26.80 -10.68 -4.47
C SER A 92 28.10 -10.27 -3.78
N PRO A 93 29.17 -11.09 -3.83
CA PRO A 93 30.48 -10.72 -3.24
C PRO A 93 31.16 -9.55 -3.96
N ALA A 94 30.72 -9.20 -5.17
CA ALA A 94 31.20 -8.05 -5.93
C ALA A 94 30.12 -7.56 -6.92
N HIS A 95 30.18 -6.29 -7.30
CA HIS A 95 29.28 -5.74 -8.32
C HIS A 95 29.36 -6.56 -9.62
N TYR A 96 28.21 -6.97 -10.15
CA TYR A 96 28.08 -7.88 -11.32
C TYR A 96 28.51 -9.35 -11.13
N ALA A 97 28.91 -9.77 -9.93
CA ALA A 97 29.08 -11.20 -9.66
C ALA A 97 27.71 -11.89 -9.43
N PRO A 98 27.63 -13.23 -9.55
CA PRO A 98 26.37 -13.93 -9.31
C PRO A 98 25.85 -13.74 -7.88
N LEU A 99 24.53 -13.57 -7.74
CA LEU A 99 23.87 -13.60 -6.44
C LEU A 99 24.09 -14.95 -5.75
N GLY A 100 24.16 -14.91 -4.43
CA GLY A 100 24.20 -16.11 -3.61
C GLY A 100 22.84 -16.81 -3.54
N LYS A 101 22.75 -17.80 -2.65
CA LYS A 101 21.49 -18.52 -2.40
C LYS A 101 20.50 -17.65 -1.65
N GLU A 102 19.22 -17.97 -1.78
CA GLU A 102 18.18 -17.47 -0.89
C GLU A 102 18.54 -17.78 0.57
N THR A 103 18.31 -16.82 1.46
CA THR A 103 18.53 -16.94 2.91
C THR A 103 17.22 -17.27 3.62
N GLU A 104 17.27 -17.63 4.89
CA GLU A 104 16.07 -17.76 5.73
C GLU A 104 15.60 -16.41 6.30
N ILE A 105 16.33 -15.31 6.04
CA ILE A 105 16.05 -14.00 6.62
C ILE A 105 14.77 -13.43 5.98
N PRO A 106 13.72 -13.14 6.78
CA PRO A 106 12.49 -12.56 6.28
C PRO A 106 12.69 -11.14 5.76
N ALA A 107 12.06 -10.83 4.62
CA ALA A 107 12.05 -9.49 4.02
C ALA A 107 10.64 -8.88 3.91
N LEU A 108 9.60 -9.70 4.09
CA LEU A 108 8.21 -9.28 4.11
C LEU A 108 7.38 -10.32 4.85
N LEU A 109 6.65 -9.90 5.88
CA LEU A 109 5.78 -10.76 6.67
C LEU A 109 4.33 -10.26 6.60
N SER A 110 3.38 -11.20 6.61
CA SER A 110 1.99 -10.92 6.98
C SER A 110 1.55 -11.79 8.16
N HIS A 111 0.66 -11.27 8.99
CA HIS A 111 0.18 -11.93 10.19
C HIS A 111 -1.30 -11.62 10.40
N ASP A 112 -2.12 -12.67 10.44
CA ASP A 112 -3.54 -12.60 10.75
C ASP A 112 -3.74 -12.92 12.23
N LEU A 113 -4.22 -11.94 13.00
CA LEU A 113 -4.47 -12.10 14.42
C LEU A 113 -5.77 -12.87 14.64
N LEU A 114 -5.65 -14.10 15.13
CA LEU A 114 -6.79 -14.96 15.49
C LEU A 114 -7.76 -14.23 16.45
N ALA A 115 -7.22 -13.51 17.44
CA ALA A 115 -8.01 -12.71 18.37
C ALA A 115 -8.45 -11.38 17.72
N GLY A 116 -9.75 -11.33 17.38
CA GLY A 116 -10.42 -10.12 16.90
C GLY A 116 -10.17 -9.78 15.43
N GLY A 117 -9.55 -10.66 14.64
CA GLY A 117 -9.47 -10.57 13.17
C GLY A 117 -8.62 -9.41 12.64
N GLY A 118 -7.63 -8.95 13.42
CA GLY A 118 -6.70 -7.91 12.97
C GLY A 118 -5.69 -8.44 11.95
N ARG A 119 -5.13 -7.56 11.14
CA ARG A 119 -4.11 -7.92 10.13
C ARG A 119 -2.90 -7.04 10.25
N VAL A 120 -1.72 -7.63 10.18
CA VAL A 120 -0.45 -6.92 10.27
C VAL A 120 0.43 -7.28 9.08
N VAL A 121 1.03 -6.28 8.46
CA VAL A 121 2.15 -6.45 7.53
C VAL A 121 3.39 -5.86 8.18
N TYR A 122 4.49 -6.60 8.15
CA TYR A 122 5.79 -6.12 8.59
C TYR A 122 6.78 -6.13 7.42
N ILE A 123 7.40 -4.98 7.18
CA ILE A 123 8.49 -4.80 6.23
C ILE A 123 9.74 -4.47 7.06
N PRO A 124 10.73 -5.37 7.18
CA PRO A 124 11.86 -5.17 8.08
C PRO A 124 12.88 -4.11 7.62
N THR A 125 12.55 -3.32 6.61
CA THR A 125 13.36 -2.22 6.07
C THR A 125 12.47 -1.04 5.63
N SER A 126 13.08 0.00 5.09
CA SER A 126 12.45 1.27 4.69
C SER A 126 12.01 1.29 3.22
N PHE A 127 11.03 0.47 2.82
CA PHE A 127 10.53 0.50 1.42
C PHE A 127 10.00 1.87 0.98
N GLY A 128 9.40 2.64 1.89
CA GLY A 128 8.92 3.99 1.59
C GLY A 128 10.06 4.91 1.15
N GLU A 129 11.18 4.90 1.88
CA GLU A 129 12.39 5.65 1.54
C GLU A 129 13.00 5.15 0.23
N GLN A 130 13.15 3.84 0.07
CA GLN A 130 13.71 3.26 -1.15
C GLN A 130 12.86 3.56 -2.38
N TYR A 131 11.54 3.54 -2.25
CA TYR A 131 10.66 3.98 -3.32
C TYR A 131 10.92 5.47 -3.61
N LEU A 132 10.93 6.33 -2.59
CA LEU A 132 11.21 7.77 -2.71
C LEU A 132 12.56 8.09 -3.39
N GLN A 133 13.56 7.27 -3.18
CA GLN A 133 14.92 7.48 -3.69
C GLN A 133 15.15 6.87 -5.07
N PHE A 134 14.62 5.67 -5.33
CA PHE A 134 14.98 4.86 -6.50
C PHE A 134 13.81 4.51 -7.42
N GLY A 135 12.57 4.76 -7.01
CA GLY A 135 11.38 4.57 -7.87
C GLY A 135 10.99 3.11 -8.13
N VAL A 136 11.44 2.18 -7.28
CA VAL A 136 11.15 0.73 -7.38
C VAL A 136 9.63 0.48 -7.31
N GLU A 137 9.03 0.09 -8.45
CA GLU A 137 7.58 -0.12 -8.60
C GLU A 137 7.03 -1.11 -7.58
N ASP A 138 7.74 -2.21 -7.37
CA ASP A 138 7.26 -3.29 -6.53
C ASP A 138 7.19 -2.88 -5.06
N HIS A 139 8.04 -1.95 -4.60
CA HIS A 139 7.91 -1.36 -3.27
C HIS A 139 6.61 -0.54 -3.14
N LYS A 140 6.29 0.29 -4.15
CA LYS A 140 5.01 1.03 -4.22
C LYS A 140 3.83 0.06 -4.19
N ASN A 141 3.89 -1.00 -4.98
CA ASN A 141 2.83 -2.00 -5.09
C ASN A 141 2.63 -2.76 -3.79
N ILE A 142 3.71 -3.23 -3.14
CA ILE A 142 3.67 -3.90 -1.84
C ILE A 142 3.05 -2.99 -0.78
N ILE A 143 3.45 -1.72 -0.69
CA ILE A 143 2.86 -0.77 0.27
C ILE A 143 1.37 -0.58 0.00
N ALA A 144 0.98 -0.31 -1.26
CA ALA A 144 -0.41 -0.08 -1.62
C ALA A 144 -1.29 -1.33 -1.39
N ASN A 145 -0.78 -2.51 -1.72
CA ASN A 145 -1.44 -3.78 -1.48
C ASN A 145 -1.57 -4.10 0.01
N SER A 146 -0.54 -3.79 0.79
CA SER A 146 -0.57 -3.92 2.27
C SER A 146 -1.70 -3.09 2.85
N VAL A 147 -1.79 -1.81 2.49
CA VAL A 147 -2.86 -0.91 2.96
C VAL A 147 -4.24 -1.43 2.57
N ARG A 148 -4.42 -1.90 1.33
CA ARG A 148 -5.70 -2.49 0.88
C ARG A 148 -6.05 -3.77 1.61
N TRP A 149 -5.07 -4.61 1.90
CA TRP A 149 -5.28 -5.88 2.59
C TRP A 149 -5.61 -5.67 4.07
N ILE A 150 -4.88 -4.80 4.77
CA ILE A 150 -5.11 -4.54 6.20
C ILE A 150 -6.33 -3.63 6.44
N GLY A 151 -6.59 -2.67 5.55
CA GLY A 151 -7.68 -1.69 5.69
C GLY A 151 -9.02 -2.15 5.10
N GLY A 152 -9.03 -3.25 4.35
CA GLY A 152 -10.25 -3.82 3.77
C GLY A 152 -10.81 -3.01 2.59
N LYS A 153 -12.15 -3.03 2.45
CA LYS A 153 -12.80 -2.41 1.30
C LYS A 153 -12.91 -0.89 1.48
N SER A 154 -12.30 -0.13 0.57
CA SER A 154 -12.48 1.33 0.52
C SER A 154 -13.94 1.68 0.16
N PRO A 155 -14.58 2.60 0.91
CA PRO A 155 -15.88 3.17 0.58
C PRO A 155 -15.96 3.86 -0.78
N VAL A 156 -14.86 4.45 -1.23
CA VAL A 156 -14.80 5.19 -2.50
C VAL A 156 -13.61 4.69 -3.31
N ARG A 157 -13.83 4.42 -4.58
CA ARG A 157 -12.81 3.91 -5.49
C ARG A 157 -13.01 4.50 -6.88
N VAL A 158 -11.91 4.66 -7.61
CA VAL A 158 -11.94 4.97 -9.03
C VAL A 158 -11.29 3.84 -9.82
N GLU A 159 -11.89 3.52 -10.96
CA GLU A 159 -11.37 2.57 -11.94
C GLU A 159 -11.01 3.34 -13.22
N ASN A 160 -10.18 2.72 -14.07
CA ASN A 160 -9.69 3.31 -15.32
C ASN A 160 -9.01 4.68 -15.16
N CYS A 161 -8.36 4.91 -14.01
CA CYS A 161 -7.66 6.14 -13.70
C CYS A 161 -6.15 5.96 -13.84
N PRO A 162 -5.42 6.89 -14.48
CA PRO A 162 -3.96 6.83 -14.48
C PRO A 162 -3.40 7.17 -13.10
N GLU A 163 -2.15 6.74 -12.83
CA GLU A 163 -1.44 7.01 -11.57
C GLU A 163 -1.29 8.51 -11.25
N THR A 164 -1.19 9.36 -12.27
CA THR A 164 -1.24 10.84 -12.15
C THR A 164 -2.56 11.42 -11.61
N MET A 165 -3.60 10.61 -11.36
CA MET A 165 -4.85 11.09 -10.76
C MET A 165 -4.84 10.86 -9.25
N GLU A 166 -5.03 11.93 -8.50
CA GLU A 166 -5.27 11.88 -7.07
C GLU A 166 -6.78 11.77 -6.79
N LEU A 167 -7.14 10.87 -5.89
CA LEU A 167 -8.49 10.74 -5.32
C LEU A 167 -8.44 11.17 -3.86
N THR A 168 -9.13 12.27 -3.55
CA THR A 168 -9.35 12.72 -2.19
C THR A 168 -10.84 12.73 -1.89
N THR A 169 -11.22 12.21 -0.73
CA THR A 169 -12.64 12.12 -0.33
C THR A 169 -12.82 12.66 1.07
N TYR A 170 -13.89 13.42 1.27
CA TYR A 170 -14.28 13.90 2.58
C TYR A 170 -15.78 13.79 2.77
N ARG A 171 -16.20 13.67 4.03
CA ARG A 171 -17.61 13.63 4.40
C ARG A 171 -18.04 15.04 4.78
N GLN A 172 -19.12 15.52 4.17
CA GLN A 172 -19.76 16.79 4.52
C GLN A 172 -21.07 16.49 5.27
N GLY A 173 -21.11 16.76 6.57
CA GLY A 173 -22.25 16.36 7.40
C GLY A 173 -22.29 14.84 7.62
N LYS A 174 -23.49 14.27 7.78
CA LYS A 174 -23.65 12.82 7.97
C LYS A 174 -23.75 12.07 6.63
N ASP A 175 -24.36 12.68 5.63
CA ASP A 175 -25.03 11.93 4.55
C ASP A 175 -24.43 12.17 3.17
N LYS A 176 -23.44 13.06 3.09
CA LYS A 176 -22.86 13.53 1.82
C LYS A 176 -21.37 13.25 1.76
N ILE A 177 -20.95 12.61 0.68
CA ILE A 177 -19.55 12.37 0.35
C ILE A 177 -19.16 13.34 -0.76
N ILE A 178 -18.07 14.07 -0.56
CA ILE A 178 -17.43 14.82 -1.62
C ILE A 178 -16.21 14.06 -2.10
N VAL A 179 -16.11 13.92 -3.41
CA VAL A 179 -15.00 13.31 -4.13
C VAL A 179 -14.30 14.39 -4.92
N HIS A 180 -13.01 14.57 -4.71
CA HIS A 180 -12.16 15.49 -5.44
C HIS A 180 -11.13 14.69 -6.22
N LEU A 181 -11.24 14.73 -7.54
CA LEU A 181 -10.27 14.15 -8.47
C LEU A 181 -9.36 15.24 -8.99
N VAL A 182 -8.05 15.08 -8.82
CA VAL A 182 -7.04 16.04 -9.28
C VAL A 182 -6.05 15.36 -10.20
N LYS A 183 -5.93 15.85 -11.43
CA LYS A 183 -4.87 15.43 -12.34
C LYS A 183 -3.58 16.14 -11.95
N SER A 184 -2.65 15.43 -11.32
CA SER A 184 -1.39 15.97 -10.84
C SER A 184 -0.21 15.04 -11.12
N ILE A 185 0.67 15.47 -12.02
CA ILE A 185 1.96 14.80 -12.25
C ILE A 185 2.92 14.97 -11.06
N ARG A 186 2.67 15.92 -10.16
CA ARG A 186 3.55 16.16 -8.98
C ARG A 186 3.57 14.98 -8.02
N ASN A 187 2.57 14.11 -8.08
CA ASN A 187 2.49 12.92 -7.22
C ASN A 187 3.30 11.74 -7.79
N GLU A 188 3.73 11.80 -9.06
CA GLU A 188 4.67 10.86 -9.68
C GLU A 188 6.10 11.44 -9.62
N LYS A 189 6.69 11.54 -8.43
CA LYS A 189 7.97 12.26 -8.23
C LYS A 189 9.21 11.56 -8.79
N ILE A 190 9.13 10.28 -9.19
CA ILE A 190 10.30 9.37 -9.23
C ILE A 190 10.34 8.58 -10.54
N ARG A 191 9.73 9.12 -11.59
CA ARG A 191 9.82 8.56 -12.93
C ARG A 191 10.02 9.67 -13.93
N PRO A 192 10.81 9.44 -14.99
CA PRO A 192 10.66 10.24 -16.19
C PRO A 192 9.19 10.23 -16.59
N ILE A 193 8.63 11.39 -16.93
CA ILE A 193 7.26 11.51 -17.43
C ILE A 193 7.35 11.46 -18.97
N PRO A 194 7.21 10.29 -19.61
CA PRO A 194 7.37 10.20 -21.06
C PRO A 194 6.19 10.84 -21.81
N LYS A 195 5.01 10.89 -21.19
CA LYS A 195 3.78 11.47 -21.76
C LYS A 195 2.81 11.86 -20.66
N THR A 196 1.99 12.89 -20.91
CA THR A 196 0.83 13.15 -20.06
C THR A 196 -0.28 12.16 -20.41
N PRO A 197 -0.80 11.37 -19.46
CA PRO A 197 -1.85 10.41 -19.74
C PRO A 197 -3.14 11.10 -20.19
N ARG A 198 -3.81 10.48 -21.17
CA ARG A 198 -5.19 10.82 -21.53
C ARG A 198 -6.10 10.18 -20.47
N VAL A 199 -6.96 10.99 -19.89
CA VAL A 199 -7.92 10.57 -18.88
C VAL A 199 -9.30 10.53 -19.53
N SER A 200 -9.89 9.35 -19.62
CA SER A 200 -11.23 9.14 -20.17
C SER A 200 -11.82 7.86 -19.58
N ASN A 201 -13.16 7.75 -19.56
CA ASN A 201 -13.88 6.57 -19.09
C ASN A 201 -13.55 6.21 -17.63
N ILE A 202 -13.40 7.23 -16.76
CA ILE A 202 -13.20 7.01 -15.33
C ILE A 202 -14.54 6.56 -14.75
N THR A 203 -14.50 5.47 -14.00
CA THR A 203 -15.66 4.98 -13.26
C THR A 203 -15.45 5.24 -11.77
N LEU A 204 -16.36 5.99 -11.15
CA LEU A 204 -16.40 6.24 -9.72
C LEU A 204 -17.33 5.22 -9.06
N LYS A 205 -16.84 4.51 -8.05
CA LYS A 205 -17.63 3.58 -7.23
C LYS A 205 -17.70 4.07 -5.79
N VAL A 206 -18.92 4.16 -5.25
CA VAL A 206 -19.19 4.60 -3.86
C VAL A 206 -20.06 3.57 -3.15
N ASP A 207 -19.65 3.14 -1.96
CA ASP A 207 -20.40 2.19 -1.13
C ASP A 207 -21.75 2.79 -0.73
N LYS A 208 -22.83 2.09 -1.08
CA LYS A 208 -24.22 2.49 -0.78
C LYS A 208 -24.45 2.69 0.71
N GLY A 209 -23.84 1.86 1.55
CA GLY A 209 -23.97 1.95 3.01
C GLY A 209 -23.26 3.14 3.64
N LYS A 210 -22.68 4.04 2.82
CA LYS A 210 -21.91 5.21 3.27
C LYS A 210 -22.54 6.54 2.87
N VAL A 211 -23.68 6.53 2.19
CA VAL A 211 -24.46 7.68 1.77
C VAL A 211 -25.95 7.41 2.01
N ASP A 212 -26.74 8.44 2.31
CA ASP A 212 -28.19 8.26 2.54
C ASP A 212 -29.02 8.46 1.27
N GLN A 213 -28.40 9.05 0.26
CA GLN A 213 -28.97 9.40 -1.02
C GLN A 213 -28.05 8.91 -2.13
N GLU A 214 -28.65 8.43 -3.21
CA GLU A 214 -27.92 7.77 -4.28
C GLU A 214 -27.59 8.73 -5.45
N GLU A 215 -28.03 9.99 -5.37
CA GLU A 215 -27.77 11.02 -6.39
C GLU A 215 -26.30 11.44 -6.41
N GLY A 216 -25.74 11.57 -7.61
CA GLY A 216 -24.41 12.10 -7.84
C GLY A 216 -24.45 13.34 -8.72
N LYS A 217 -23.72 14.39 -8.34
CA LYS A 217 -23.59 15.62 -9.13
C LYS A 217 -22.12 16.03 -9.21
N ILE A 218 -21.65 16.33 -10.41
CA ILE A 218 -20.46 17.18 -10.55
C ILE A 218 -20.86 18.56 -10.07
N ILE A 219 -20.09 19.15 -9.16
CA ILE A 219 -20.29 20.53 -8.67
C ILE A 219 -19.19 21.47 -9.16
N PHE A 220 -18.10 20.92 -9.71
CA PHE A 220 -17.04 21.67 -10.38
C PHE A 220 -16.44 20.84 -11.52
N PRO A 221 -16.16 21.40 -12.71
CA PRO A 221 -16.20 22.83 -13.05
C PRO A 221 -17.57 23.37 -13.46
N THR A 222 -18.52 22.48 -13.77
CA THR A 222 -19.87 22.86 -14.16
C THR A 222 -20.84 21.89 -13.52
N THR A 223 -21.88 22.44 -12.88
CA THR A 223 -22.88 21.63 -12.20
C THR A 223 -23.60 20.74 -13.21
N ARG A 224 -23.56 19.43 -12.97
CA ARG A 224 -24.21 18.44 -13.83
C ARG A 224 -24.56 17.19 -13.03
N ASP A 225 -25.78 16.71 -13.18
CA ASP A 225 -26.20 15.42 -12.64
C ASP A 225 -25.48 14.27 -13.35
N LEU A 226 -25.02 13.30 -12.57
CA LEU A 226 -24.40 12.08 -13.07
C LEU A 226 -25.46 11.00 -13.21
N SER A 227 -25.39 10.25 -14.31
CA SER A 227 -26.11 8.99 -14.42
C SER A 227 -25.53 8.00 -13.41
N LYS A 228 -26.43 7.34 -12.69
CA LYS A 228 -26.10 6.32 -11.70
C LYS A 228 -26.41 4.95 -12.27
N ASP A 229 -25.50 4.01 -12.04
CA ASP A 229 -25.74 2.57 -12.11
C ASP A 229 -25.45 1.93 -10.74
N THR A 230 -25.71 0.63 -10.60
CA THR A 230 -25.47 -0.14 -9.38
C THR A 230 -24.75 -1.44 -9.71
N GLU A 231 -23.66 -1.72 -8.98
CA GLU A 231 -22.95 -2.98 -9.02
C GLU A 231 -22.81 -3.54 -7.60
N GLY A 232 -23.66 -4.52 -7.26
CA GLY A 232 -23.74 -5.05 -5.90
C GLY A 232 -24.04 -3.95 -4.87
N ASN A 233 -23.12 -3.74 -3.92
CA ASN A 233 -23.25 -2.71 -2.87
C ASN A 233 -22.63 -1.36 -3.24
N TYR A 234 -22.29 -1.13 -4.51
CA TYR A 234 -21.71 0.13 -4.97
C TYR A 234 -22.67 0.89 -5.89
N LEU A 235 -22.76 2.19 -5.68
CA LEU A 235 -23.20 3.18 -6.67
C LEU A 235 -22.07 3.37 -7.67
N VAL A 236 -22.40 3.36 -8.95
CA VAL A 236 -21.44 3.46 -10.05
C VAL A 236 -21.78 4.69 -10.88
N PHE A 237 -20.79 5.56 -11.09
CA PHE A 237 -20.93 6.77 -11.89
C PHE A 237 -19.84 6.84 -12.95
N ASP A 238 -20.25 6.96 -14.20
CA ASP A 238 -19.32 7.25 -15.29
C ASP A 238 -19.01 8.74 -15.32
N LEU A 239 -17.73 9.07 -15.22
CA LEU A 239 -17.28 10.44 -15.19
C LEU A 239 -16.91 10.93 -16.59
N PRO A 240 -17.29 12.16 -16.95
CA PRO A 240 -16.78 12.79 -18.16
C PRO A 240 -15.27 13.01 -18.04
N LYS A 241 -14.65 13.41 -19.15
CA LYS A 241 -13.22 13.73 -19.19
C LYS A 241 -12.84 14.76 -18.12
N VAL A 242 -11.99 14.35 -17.18
CA VAL A 242 -11.37 15.24 -16.19
C VAL A 242 -10.21 15.98 -16.84
N LYS A 243 -10.29 17.32 -16.87
CA LYS A 243 -9.23 18.17 -17.43
C LYS A 243 -8.11 18.41 -16.40
N GLU A 244 -8.36 19.29 -15.44
CA GLU A 244 -7.42 19.63 -14.34
C GLU A 244 -7.88 18.97 -13.03
N HIS A 245 -9.09 19.28 -12.58
CA HIS A 245 -9.72 18.64 -11.43
C HIS A 245 -11.23 18.67 -11.55
N THR A 246 -11.91 17.82 -10.78
CA THR A 246 -13.36 17.72 -10.74
C THR A 246 -13.79 17.44 -9.31
N ILE A 247 -14.85 18.12 -8.86
CA ILE A 247 -15.45 17.89 -7.55
C ILE A 247 -16.84 17.32 -7.77
N ILE A 248 -17.11 16.21 -7.09
CA ILE A 248 -18.34 15.44 -7.21
C ILE A 248 -18.95 15.34 -5.83
N SER A 249 -20.23 15.65 -5.75
CA SER A 249 -21.06 15.43 -4.57
C SER A 249 -21.87 14.15 -4.76
N ILE A 250 -21.84 13.26 -3.80
CA ILE A 250 -22.66 12.05 -3.75
C ILE A 250 -23.51 12.10 -2.48
N GLY A 251 -24.83 12.00 -2.65
CA GLY A 251 -25.80 12.20 -1.59
C GLY A 251 -25.96 13.66 -1.14
N GLY A 252 -26.93 13.88 -0.26
CA GLY A 252 -27.31 15.20 0.24
C GLY A 252 -28.05 16.04 -0.81
N GLY A 253 -29.25 16.51 -0.46
CA GLY A 253 -30.09 17.39 -1.30
C GLY A 253 -29.41 18.70 -1.67
#